data_AF-A0ABD5QTI8-F1
#
_entry.id   AF-A0ABD5QTI8-F1
#
_cell.length_a   1.000
_cell.length_b   1.000
_cell.length_c   1.000
_cell.angle_alpha   90.00
_cell.angle_beta   90.00
_cell.angle_gamma   90.00
#
_symmetry.space_group_name_H-M   'P 1'
#
loop_
_entity.id
_entity.type
_entity.pdbx_description
1 polymer ?
#
loop_
_entity_poly.entity_id
_entity_poly.type
_entity_poly.pdbx_seq_one_letter_code
_entity_poly.pdbx_strand_id
1 'polypeptide(L)' 'MFGSRDGQDVMVRDDEGLPAVSVTITPIGSDNEDVAGEVAALLKEQYATGGDQEGDDAE' A
#
# COMPACT_ATOMS: atom_id res chain seq x y z
N MET A 1 -9.30 -23.55 13.80
CA MET A 1 -8.22 -22.62 14.20
C MET A 1 -7.93 -21.74 13.00
N PHE A 2 -8.27 -20.45 13.05
CA PHE A 2 -7.78 -19.48 12.08
C PHE A 2 -6.43 -19.01 12.62
N GLY A 3 -5.33 -19.52 12.06
CA GLY A 3 -4.00 -18.95 12.34
C GLY A 3 -4.01 -17.48 11.93
N SER A 4 -3.39 -16.62 12.72
CA SER A 4 -3.22 -15.20 12.43
C SER A 4 -2.63 -15.06 11.03
N ARG A 5 -3.47 -14.78 10.03
CA ARG A 5 -2.99 -14.48 8.69
C ARG A 5 -2.43 -13.08 8.77
N ASP A 6 -1.12 -12.97 8.57
CA ASP A 6 -0.42 -11.69 8.51
C ASP A 6 -1.10 -10.85 7.42
N GLY A 7 -1.94 -9.90 7.85
CA GLY A 7 -2.56 -8.94 6.94
C GLY A 7 -1.47 -8.17 6.22
N GLN A 8 -1.71 -7.82 4.96
CA GLN A 8 -0.78 -6.98 4.24
C GLN A 8 -1.10 -5.51 4.53
N ASP A 9 -0.18 -4.85 5.23
CA ASP A 9 -0.30 -3.43 5.54
C ASP A 9 0.25 -2.55 4.41
N VAL A 10 -0.57 -1.57 4.02
CA VAL A 10 -0.23 -0.51 3.08
C VAL A 10 -0.33 0.82 3.84
N MET A 11 0.79 1.54 3.91
CA MET A 11 0.86 2.87 4.48
C MET A 11 0.92 3.89 3.35
N VAL A 12 -0.10 4.73 3.25
CA VAL A 12 -0.15 5.90 2.37
C VAL A 12 0.39 7.09 3.15
N ARG A 13 1.29 7.84 2.53
CA ARG A 13 1.87 9.06 3.10
C ARG A 13 1.33 10.28 2.37
N ASP A 14 1.22 11.40 3.08
CA ASP A 14 0.94 12.69 2.46
C ASP A 14 2.19 13.27 1.77
N ASP A 15 2.04 14.46 1.17
CA ASP A 15 3.11 15.17 0.46
C ASP A 15 4.27 15.58 1.39
N GLU A 16 4.06 15.59 2.71
CA GLU A 16 5.08 15.86 3.72
C GLU A 16 5.77 14.57 4.21
N GLY A 17 5.41 13.43 3.64
CA GLY A 17 5.94 12.11 4.00
C GLY A 17 5.36 11.56 5.32
N LEU A 18 4.34 12.20 5.89
CA LEU A 18 3.71 11.77 7.13
C LEU A 18 2.63 10.71 6.84
N PRO A 19 2.36 9.76 7.76
CA PRO A 19 1.32 8.77 7.55
C PRO A 19 -0.07 9.43 7.46
N ALA A 20 -0.73 9.29 6.30
CA ALA A 20 -2.06 9.84 6.06
C ALA A 20 -3.15 8.77 6.23
N VAL A 21 -2.93 7.58 5.66
CA VAL A 21 -3.89 6.47 5.70
C VAL A 21 -3.16 5.14 5.90
N SER A 22 -3.68 4.29 6.78
CA SER A 22 -3.23 2.91 6.95
C SER A 22 -4.33 1.97 6.47
N VAL A 23 -4.01 1.10 5.51
CA VAL A 23 -4.93 0.09 4.96
C VAL A 23 -4.36 -1.29 5.28
N THR A 24 -5.18 -2.14 5.90
CA THR A 24 -4.82 -3.55 6.13
C THR A 24 -5.68 -4.42 5.22
N ILE A 25 -5.03 -5.22 4.37
CA ILE A 25 -5.69 -6.16 3.47
C ILE A 25 -5.60 -7.56 4.09
N THR A 26 -6.76 -8.13 4.40
CA THR A 26 -6.85 -9.48 4.97
C THR A 26 -7.53 -10.41 3.96
N PRO A 27 -6.78 -11.35 3.34
CA PRO A 27 -7.38 -12.30 2.40
C PRO A 27 -8.32 -13.28 3.11
N ILE A 28 -9.55 -13.39 2.59
CA ILE A 28 -10.53 -14.38 3.01
C ILE A 28 -10.36 -15.62 2.11
N GLY A 29 -9.96 -16.76 2.67
CA GLY A 29 -9.58 -17.96 1.88
C GLY A 29 -8.09 -17.95 1.48
N SER A 30 -7.47 -19.12 1.37
CA SER A 30 -6.03 -19.26 1.09
C SER A 30 -5.69 -18.97 -0.38
N ASP A 31 -6.63 -19.22 -1.28
CA ASP A 31 -6.44 -19.01 -2.72
C ASP A 31 -6.38 -17.53 -3.13
N ASN A 32 -6.63 -16.61 -2.18
CA ASN A 32 -6.68 -15.17 -2.42
C ASN A 32 -5.46 -14.42 -1.86
N GLU A 33 -4.44 -15.12 -1.36
CA GLU A 33 -3.24 -14.49 -0.80
C GLU A 33 -2.43 -13.75 -1.88
N ASP A 34 -2.31 -14.33 -3.08
CA ASP A 34 -1.65 -13.69 -4.22
C ASP A 34 -2.40 -12.43 -4.68
N VAL A 35 -3.74 -12.51 -4.74
CA VAL A 35 -4.61 -11.38 -5.09
C VAL A 35 -4.49 -10.25 -4.06
N ALA A 36 -4.42 -10.57 -2.77
CA ALA A 36 -4.16 -9.57 -1.74
C ALA A 36 -2.81 -8.87 -1.94
N GLY A 37 -1.78 -9.63 -2.35
CA GLY A 37 -0.48 -9.14 -2.81
C GLY A 37 -0.59 -8.13 -3.94
N GLU A 38 -1.30 -8.48 -5.01
CA GLU A 38 -1.49 -7.61 -6.18
C GLU A 38 -2.25 -6.32 -5.82
N VAL A 39 -3.31 -6.42 -5.01
CA VAL A 39 -4.06 -5.24 -4.54
C VAL A 39 -3.19 -4.33 -3.69
N ALA A 40 -2.39 -4.88 -2.78
CA ALA A 40 -1.46 -4.11 -1.97
C ALA A 40 -0.41 -3.40 -2.84
N ALA A 41 0.10 -4.07 -3.88
CA ALA A 41 1.04 -3.50 -4.83
C ALA A 41 0.42 -2.34 -5.63
N LEU A 42 -0.80 -2.52 -6.15
CA LEU A 42 -1.53 -1.47 -6.88
C LEU A 42 -1.79 -0.23 -6.01
N LEU A 43 -2.18 -0.43 -4.76
CA LEU A 43 -2.38 0.69 -3.83
C LEU A 43 -1.06 1.42 -3.52
N LYS A 44 0.05 0.69 -3.40
CA LYS A 44 1.38 1.31 -3.26
C LYS A 44 1.80 2.06 -4.52
N GLU A 45 1.54 1.54 -5.71
CA GLU A 45 1.86 2.23 -6.96
C GLU A 45 1.08 3.55 -7.09
N GLN A 46 -0.22 3.52 -6.78
CA GLN A 46 -1.12 4.67 -6.93
C GLN A 46 -0.93 5.73 -5.83
N TYR A 47 -0.58 5.32 -4.61
CA TYR A 47 -0.60 6.20 -3.44
C TYR A 47 0.69 6.22 -2.61
N ALA A 48 1.64 5.32 -2.86
CA ALA A 48 2.99 5.43 -2.31
C ALA A 48 3.94 6.23 -3.24
N THR A 49 3.44 6.75 -4.36
CA THR A 49 4.09 7.78 -5.19
C THR A 49 3.95 9.16 -4.54
N GLY A 50 4.65 9.34 -3.43
CA GLY A 50 4.80 10.63 -2.74
C GLY A 50 6.25 10.87 -2.34
N GLY A 51 7.18 10.74 -3.29
CA GLY A 51 8.61 10.87 -2.98
C GLY A 51 9.60 11.13 -4.12
N ASP A 52 9.20 11.06 -5.40
CA ASP A 52 10.12 11.31 -6.54
C ASP A 52 9.52 12.28 -7.59
N GLN A 53 8.78 13.31 -7.16
CA GLN A 53 8.73 14.57 -7.93
C GLN A 53 9.79 15.51 -7.36
N GLU A 54 11.04 15.06 -7.41
CA GLU A 54 12.20 15.94 -7.27
C GLU A 54 12.42 16.59 -8.65
N GLY A 55 11.92 17.83 -8.78
CA GLY A 55 12.41 18.84 -9.72
C GLY A 55 12.34 18.54 -11.22
N ASP A 56 11.26 18.98 -11.88
CA ASP A 56 11.24 19.41 -13.29
C ASP A 56 9.91 20.20 -13.43
N ASP A 57 9.83 21.52 -13.52
CA ASP A 57 10.69 22.47 -14.18
C ASP A 57 10.36 23.86 -13.62
N ALA A 58 11.38 24.58 -13.19
CA ALA A 58 11.29 26.00 -12.90
C ALA A 58 11.85 26.74 -14.12
N GLU A 59 11.08 26.88 -15.20
CA GLU A 59 11.27 27.89 -16.28
C GLU A 59 9.95 28.37 -16.90
#